data_AF-A0A4U3LMS8-F1
#
_entry.id   AF-A0A4U3LMS8-F1
#
_cell.length_a   1.000
_cell.length_b   1.000
_cell.length_c   1.000
_cell.angle_alpha   90.00
_cell.angle_beta   90.00
_cell.angle_gamma   90.00
#
_symmetry.space_group_name_H-M   'P 1'
#
loop_
_entity.id
_entity.type
_entity.pdbx_description
1 polymer ?
#
loop_
_entity_poly.entity_id
_entity_poly.type
_entity_poly.pdbx_seq_one_letter_code
_entity_poly.pdbx_strand_id
1 'polypeptide(L)'
;MTIEDRRTALHQALRALWLAVAELVLNANDDQPEESDLASAEHAAQLTVEIQGRLAEAIAAQKEPTAVELAEVDRLVREASLIYWRDLRAHEAVSRLRGSTRRRGGPWPSWWSGVEQSLERCEEPLVAAGLAIGDAWHELVTGSSLTGTGTNTSRRSS
;
A
#
# COMPACT_ATOMS: atom_id res chain seq x y z
N MET A 1 -4.12 5.23 24.12
CA MET A 1 -4.30 4.43 22.90
C MET A 1 -3.85 3.01 23.20
N THR A 2 -4.76 2.06 23.06
CA THR A 2 -4.57 0.64 23.40
C THR A 2 -4.03 -0.16 22.21
N ILE A 3 -3.62 -1.41 22.45
CA ILE A 3 -3.18 -2.37 21.42
C ILE A 3 -4.28 -2.60 20.37
N GLU A 4 -5.52 -2.72 20.85
CA GLU A 4 -6.69 -2.95 20.01
C GLU A 4 -6.99 -1.73 19.12
N ASP A 5 -6.73 -0.51 19.62
CA ASP A 5 -6.87 0.73 18.84
C ASP A 5 -5.84 0.77 17.68
N ARG A 6 -4.59 0.37 17.91
CA ARG A 6 -3.54 0.39 16.87
C ARG A 6 -3.76 -0.67 15.79
N ARG A 7 -4.17 -1.88 16.18
CA ARG A 7 -4.55 -2.92 15.21
C ARG A 7 -5.72 -2.45 14.34
N THR A 8 -6.71 -1.84 14.95
CA THR A 8 -7.86 -1.27 14.23
C THR A 8 -7.40 -0.17 13.28
N ALA A 9 -6.49 0.70 13.71
CA ALA A 9 -5.91 1.75 12.85
C ALA A 9 -5.14 1.17 11.65
N LEU A 10 -4.31 0.14 11.85
CA LEU A 10 -3.59 -0.55 10.77
C LEU A 10 -4.56 -1.16 9.76
N HIS A 11 -5.58 -1.87 10.24
CA HIS A 11 -6.59 -2.48 9.38
C HIS A 11 -7.36 -1.42 8.57
N GLN A 12 -7.74 -0.31 9.21
CA GLN A 12 -8.42 0.81 8.55
C GLN A 12 -7.53 1.48 7.51
N ALA A 13 -6.26 1.72 7.81
CA ALA A 13 -5.30 2.31 6.89
C ALA A 13 -5.08 1.43 5.65
N LEU A 14 -4.91 0.12 5.84
CA LEU A 14 -4.74 -0.82 4.73
C LEU A 14 -6.02 -0.96 3.89
N ARG A 15 -7.20 -0.90 4.51
CA ARG A 15 -8.47 -0.87 3.78
C ARG A 15 -8.64 0.42 2.98
N ALA A 16 -8.27 1.57 3.54
CA ALA A 16 -8.32 2.84 2.82
C ALA A 16 -7.38 2.82 1.60
N LEU A 17 -6.16 2.31 1.77
CA LEU A 17 -5.20 2.12 0.69
C LEU A 17 -5.72 1.16 -0.39
N TRP A 18 -6.31 0.03 0.02
CA TRP A 18 -6.95 -0.91 -0.91
C TRP A 18 -8.02 -0.25 -1.78
N LEU A 19 -8.88 0.57 -1.18
CA LEU A 19 -9.96 1.25 -1.93
C LEU A 19 -9.40 2.26 -2.94
N ALA A 20 -8.39 3.05 -2.55
CA ALA A 20 -7.74 4.00 -3.46
C ALA A 20 -7.04 3.28 -4.62
N VAL A 21 -6.35 2.17 -4.34
CA VAL A 21 -5.71 1.36 -5.38
C VAL A 21 -6.74 0.65 -6.26
N ALA A 22 -7.87 0.19 -5.72
CA ALA A 22 -8.93 -0.41 -6.52
C ALA A 22 -9.52 0.61 -7.51
N GLU A 23 -9.74 1.86 -7.08
CA GLU A 23 -10.14 2.95 -7.99
C GLU A 23 -9.07 3.19 -9.07
N LEU A 24 -7.80 3.22 -8.70
CA LEU A 24 -6.70 3.36 -9.65
C LEU A 24 -6.68 2.22 -10.68
N VAL A 25 -6.88 0.97 -10.25
CA VAL A 25 -6.93 -0.19 -11.14
C VAL A 25 -8.09 -0.07 -12.13
N LEU A 26 -9.29 0.32 -11.67
CA LEU A 26 -10.44 0.56 -12.54
C LEU A 26 -10.12 1.63 -13.60
N ASN A 27 -9.56 2.77 -13.18
CA ASN A 27 -9.28 3.86 -14.10
C ASN A 27 -8.12 3.53 -15.07
N ALA A 28 -7.14 2.74 -14.63
CA ALA A 28 -6.00 2.35 -15.46
C ALA A 28 -6.30 1.19 -16.42
N ASN A 29 -7.20 0.27 -16.07
CA ASN A 29 -7.52 -0.92 -16.87
C ASN A 29 -8.86 -0.79 -17.59
N ASP A 30 -9.94 -0.53 -16.85
CA ASP A 30 -11.31 -0.66 -17.33
C ASP A 30 -11.75 0.57 -18.14
N ASP A 31 -11.25 1.76 -17.77
CA ASP A 31 -11.52 3.01 -18.49
C ASP A 31 -10.53 3.28 -19.65
N GLN A 32 -9.64 2.33 -19.93
CA GLN A 32 -8.66 2.49 -21.01
C GLN A 32 -9.37 2.56 -22.38
N PRO A 33 -9.02 3.53 -23.26
CA PRO A 33 -9.62 3.63 -24.58
C PRO A 33 -9.45 2.35 -25.43
N GLU A 34 -10.52 1.93 -26.12
CA GLU A 34 -10.53 0.78 -27.03
C GLU A 34 -9.64 1.03 -28.25
N GLU A 35 -8.35 0.69 -28.14
CA GLU A 35 -7.28 0.55 -29.15
C GLU A 35 -5.94 0.38 -28.38
N SER A 36 -5.89 -0.66 -27.53
CA SER A 36 -4.97 -0.83 -26.38
C SER A 36 -3.46 -0.84 -26.67
N ASP A 37 -3.00 -0.89 -27.92
CA ASP A 37 -1.59 -1.17 -28.29
C ASP A 37 -0.54 -0.16 -27.76
N LEU A 38 -0.94 0.82 -26.96
CA LEU A 38 -0.02 1.70 -26.26
C LEU A 38 0.64 0.96 -25.09
N ALA A 39 1.77 0.32 -25.37
CA ALA A 39 2.56 -0.43 -24.39
C ALA A 39 2.86 0.31 -23.07
N SER A 40 2.96 1.65 -23.08
CA SER A 40 3.14 2.41 -21.83
C SER A 40 1.89 2.39 -20.94
N ALA A 41 0.69 2.42 -21.52
CA ALA A 41 -0.57 2.33 -20.79
C ALA A 41 -0.77 0.91 -20.24
N GLU A 42 -0.53 -0.12 -21.05
CA GLU A 42 -0.57 -1.52 -20.60
C GLU A 42 0.43 -1.79 -19.47
N HIS A 43 1.63 -1.23 -19.57
CA HIS A 43 2.61 -1.34 -18.48
C HIS A 43 2.13 -0.66 -17.20
N ALA A 44 1.53 0.53 -17.28
CA ALA A 44 0.96 1.19 -16.12
C ALA A 44 -0.17 0.37 -15.50
N ALA A 45 -1.08 -0.15 -16.32
CA ALA A 45 -2.18 -1.02 -15.91
C ALA A 45 -1.66 -2.27 -15.17
N GLN A 46 -0.66 -2.96 -15.72
CA GLN A 46 0.01 -4.09 -15.08
C GLN A 46 0.59 -3.73 -13.70
N LEU A 47 1.30 -2.62 -13.58
CA LEU A 47 1.86 -2.17 -12.29
C LEU A 47 0.77 -1.87 -11.25
N THR A 48 -0.38 -1.32 -11.66
CA THR A 48 -1.50 -1.08 -10.72
C THR A 48 -2.09 -2.39 -10.19
N VAL A 49 -2.19 -3.43 -11.04
CA VAL A 49 -2.62 -4.77 -10.64
C VAL A 49 -1.59 -5.42 -9.71
N GLU A 50 -0.30 -5.23 -9.97
CA GLU A 50 0.76 -5.72 -9.07
C GLU A 50 0.68 -5.10 -7.67
N ILE A 51 0.48 -3.78 -7.58
CA ILE A 51 0.24 -3.10 -6.29
C ILE A 51 -0.98 -3.69 -5.60
N GLN A 52 -2.09 -3.86 -6.33
CA GLN A 52 -3.31 -4.46 -5.78
C GLN A 52 -3.04 -5.87 -5.24
N GLY A 53 -2.32 -6.72 -5.98
CA GLY A 53 -1.94 -8.06 -5.54
C GLY A 53 -1.18 -8.05 -4.21
N ARG A 54 -0.17 -7.18 -4.06
CA ARG A 54 0.59 -7.06 -2.80
C ARG A 54 -0.30 -6.61 -1.63
N LEU A 55 -1.24 -5.71 -1.88
CA LEU A 55 -2.16 -5.25 -0.84
C LEU A 55 -3.17 -6.32 -0.44
N ALA A 56 -3.65 -7.15 -1.39
CA ALA A 56 -4.52 -8.28 -1.09
C ALA A 56 -3.80 -9.28 -0.17
N GLU A 57 -2.53 -9.59 -0.49
CA GLU A 57 -1.69 -10.44 0.35
C GLU A 57 -1.45 -9.84 1.74
N ALA A 58 -1.18 -8.52 1.82
CA ALA A 58 -0.96 -7.83 3.09
C ALA A 58 -2.20 -7.83 3.98
N ILE A 59 -3.39 -7.68 3.40
CA ILE A 59 -4.66 -7.77 4.12
C ILE A 59 -4.90 -9.20 4.60
N ALA A 60 -4.61 -10.21 3.77
CA ALA A 60 -4.75 -11.61 4.15
C ALA A 60 -3.76 -12.07 5.23
N ALA A 61 -2.60 -11.40 5.33
CA ALA A 61 -1.56 -11.69 6.31
C ALA A 61 -1.87 -11.15 7.73
N GLN A 62 -2.86 -10.28 7.92
CA GLN A 62 -3.24 -9.75 9.24
C GLN A 62 -4.17 -10.71 10.00
N LYS A 63 -3.64 -11.85 10.47
CA LYS A 63 -4.45 -12.85 11.21
C LYS A 63 -4.29 -12.70 12.71
N GLU A 64 -3.07 -12.50 13.19
CA GLU A 64 -2.66 -12.37 14.58
C GLU A 64 -1.58 -11.28 14.76
N PRO A 65 -1.48 -10.65 15.94
CA PRO A 65 -0.50 -9.59 16.20
C PRO A 65 0.88 -10.17 16.51
N THR A 66 1.45 -10.95 15.59
CA THR A 66 2.81 -11.49 15.73
C THR A 66 3.81 -10.64 14.95
N ALA A 67 5.07 -10.60 15.43
CA ALA A 67 6.14 -9.90 14.73
C ALA A 67 6.41 -10.46 13.32
N VAL A 68 6.14 -11.75 13.12
CA VAL A 68 6.30 -12.42 11.81
C VAL A 68 5.26 -11.92 10.82
N GLU A 69 4.00 -11.85 11.22
CA GLU A 69 2.92 -11.35 10.37
C GLU A 69 3.10 -9.86 10.06
N LEU A 70 3.48 -9.05 11.06
CA LEU A 70 3.73 -7.63 10.83
C LEU A 70 4.92 -7.40 9.88
N ALA A 71 5.96 -8.23 9.93
CA ALA A 71 7.07 -8.17 8.99
C ALA A 71 6.63 -8.47 7.55
N GLU A 72 5.72 -9.43 7.37
CA GLU A 72 5.18 -9.74 6.06
C GLU A 72 4.30 -8.61 5.51
N VAL A 73 3.45 -8.04 6.36
CA VAL A 73 2.65 -6.84 6.01
C VAL A 73 3.55 -5.67 5.63
N ASP A 74 4.58 -5.37 6.43
CA ASP A 74 5.54 -4.29 6.15
C ASP A 74 6.26 -4.52 4.81
N ARG A 75 6.74 -5.74 4.57
CA ARG A 75 7.40 -6.10 3.29
C ARG A 75 6.48 -5.84 2.10
N LEU A 76 5.26 -6.36 2.13
CA LEU A 76 4.30 -6.24 1.02
C LEU A 76 3.89 -4.78 0.76
N VAL A 77 3.66 -4.01 1.82
CA VAL A 77 3.31 -2.58 1.69
C VAL A 77 4.50 -1.76 1.20
N ARG A 78 5.73 -2.09 1.60
CA ARG A 78 6.94 -1.47 1.05
C ARG A 78 7.12 -1.78 -0.42
N GLU A 79 6.89 -3.02 -0.86
CA GLU A 79 6.97 -3.40 -2.27
C GLU A 79 5.93 -2.65 -3.11
N ALA A 80 4.68 -2.60 -2.64
CA ALA A 80 3.63 -1.78 -3.25
C ALA A 80 4.03 -0.30 -3.34
N SER A 81 4.60 0.24 -2.25
CA SER A 81 5.08 1.61 -2.18
C SER A 81 6.22 1.89 -3.16
N LEU A 82 7.15 0.94 -3.32
CA LEU A 82 8.24 1.07 -4.29
C LEU A 82 7.71 1.14 -5.71
N ILE A 83 6.77 0.26 -6.08
CA ILE A 83 6.14 0.29 -7.41
C ILE A 83 5.45 1.65 -7.63
N TYR A 84 4.66 2.09 -6.65
CA TYR A 84 3.94 3.36 -6.73
C TYR A 84 4.88 4.56 -6.94
N TRP A 85 5.86 4.75 -6.05
CA TRP A 85 6.73 5.93 -6.10
C TRP A 85 7.74 5.89 -7.24
N ARG A 86 8.34 4.73 -7.52
CA ARG A 86 9.41 4.59 -8.50
C ARG A 86 8.89 4.40 -9.91
N ASP A 87 7.86 3.59 -10.09
CA ASP A 87 7.45 3.11 -11.41
C ASP A 87 6.22 3.85 -11.95
N LEU A 88 5.36 4.39 -11.09
CA LEU A 88 4.15 5.13 -11.50
C LEU A 88 4.25 6.65 -11.30
N ARG A 89 4.79 7.11 -10.16
CA ARG A 89 4.89 8.55 -9.82
C ARG A 89 6.20 9.21 -10.21
N ALA A 90 7.22 8.43 -10.57
CA ALA A 90 8.48 9.02 -10.99
C ALA A 90 8.29 9.95 -12.20
N HIS A 91 9.02 11.05 -12.20
CA HIS A 91 8.92 12.08 -13.24
C HIS A 91 9.07 11.49 -14.65
N GLU A 92 9.98 10.53 -14.83
CA GLU A 92 10.19 9.86 -16.11
C GLU A 92 8.98 9.04 -16.56
N ALA A 93 8.40 8.22 -15.68
CA ALA A 93 7.22 7.41 -15.97
C ALA A 93 6.02 8.28 -16.36
N VAL A 94 5.74 9.31 -15.55
CA VAL A 94 4.68 10.30 -15.80
C VAL A 94 4.90 11.04 -17.12
N SER A 95 6.11 11.53 -17.37
CA SER A 95 6.42 12.28 -18.59
C SER A 95 6.33 11.42 -19.84
N ARG A 96 6.75 10.15 -19.76
CA ARG A 96 6.65 9.18 -20.86
C ARG A 96 5.20 8.88 -21.19
N LEU A 97 4.39 8.53 -20.20
CA LEU A 97 2.95 8.25 -20.36
C LEU A 97 2.21 9.47 -20.91
N ARG A 98 2.35 10.62 -20.27
CA ARG A 98 1.75 11.88 -20.73
C ARG A 98 2.16 12.25 -22.15
N GLY A 99 3.43 12.06 -22.51
CA GLY A 99 3.92 12.33 -23.86
C GLY A 99 3.31 11.38 -24.89
N SER A 100 3.20 10.09 -24.55
CA SER A 100 2.61 9.07 -25.40
C SER A 100 1.11 9.28 -25.62
N THR A 101 0.35 9.58 -24.56
CA THR A 101 -1.10 9.82 -24.67
C THR A 101 -1.41 11.10 -25.44
N ARG A 102 -0.61 12.16 -25.26
CA ARG A 102 -0.71 13.38 -26.08
C ARG A 102 -0.45 13.14 -27.56
N ARG A 103 0.57 12.34 -27.91
CA ARG A 103 0.89 12.01 -29.30
C ARG A 103 -0.20 11.16 -29.96
N ARG A 104 -0.82 10.24 -29.21
CA ARG A 104 -1.93 9.43 -29.71
C ARG A 104 -3.19 10.27 -29.95
N GLY A 105 -3.46 11.26 -29.08
CA GLY A 105 -4.61 12.15 -29.21
C GLY A 105 -5.94 11.47 -28.86
N GLY A 106 -7.06 12.07 -29.28
CA GLY A 106 -8.40 11.51 -29.01
C GLY A 106 -8.70 11.41 -27.50
N PRO A 107 -9.23 10.27 -27.00
CA PRO A 107 -9.58 10.10 -25.59
C PRO A 107 -8.37 9.91 -24.66
N TRP A 108 -7.19 9.60 -25.20
CA TRP A 108 -6.00 9.22 -24.42
C TRP A 108 -5.51 10.26 -23.41
N PRO A 109 -5.46 11.57 -23.72
CA PRO A 109 -5.07 12.58 -22.74
C PRO A 109 -6.07 12.69 -21.57
N SER A 110 -7.37 12.52 -21.84
CA SER A 110 -8.41 12.55 -20.81
C SER A 110 -8.29 11.34 -19.89
N TRP A 111 -8.12 10.14 -20.46
CA TRP A 111 -7.87 8.92 -19.70
C TRP A 111 -6.65 9.08 -18.78
N TRP A 112 -5.52 9.56 -19.31
CA TRP A 112 -4.32 9.80 -18.50
C TRP A 112 -4.57 10.79 -17.38
N SER A 113 -5.34 11.86 -17.63
CA SER A 113 -5.71 12.81 -16.57
C SER A 113 -6.54 12.16 -15.46
N GLY A 114 -7.37 11.17 -15.76
CA GLY A 114 -8.12 10.39 -14.77
C GLY A 114 -7.20 9.47 -13.95
N VAL A 115 -6.29 8.76 -14.63
CA VAL A 115 -5.27 7.93 -13.98
C VAL A 115 -4.38 8.77 -13.06
N GLU A 116 -3.92 9.94 -13.51
CA GLU A 116 -3.08 10.83 -12.72
C GLU A 116 -3.77 11.33 -11.44
N GLN A 117 -5.05 11.70 -11.51
CA GLN A 117 -5.83 12.05 -10.32
C GLN A 117 -6.00 10.86 -9.35
N SER A 118 -6.14 9.65 -9.90
CA SER A 118 -6.29 8.43 -9.09
C SER A 118 -4.99 8.06 -8.39
N LEU A 119 -3.86 8.25 -9.08
CA LEU A 119 -2.54 8.15 -8.49
C LEU A 119 -2.41 9.13 -7.32
N GLU A 120 -2.72 10.42 -7.51
CA GLU A 120 -2.67 11.41 -6.43
C GLU A 120 -3.51 11.03 -5.20
N ARG A 121 -4.70 10.45 -5.40
CA ARG A 121 -5.56 9.93 -4.31
C ARG A 121 -4.96 8.76 -3.54
N CYS A 122 -4.00 8.04 -4.11
CA CYS A 122 -3.31 6.95 -3.42
C CYS A 122 -2.23 7.44 -2.44
N GLU A 123 -1.72 8.68 -2.58
CA GLU A 123 -0.58 9.15 -1.79
C GLU A 123 -0.87 9.17 -0.28
N GLU A 124 -1.97 9.79 0.14
CA GLU A 124 -2.34 9.89 1.55
C GLU A 124 -2.57 8.52 2.20
N PRO A 125 -3.39 7.61 1.63
CA PRO A 125 -3.57 6.26 2.18
C PRO A 125 -2.26 5.45 2.26
N LEU A 126 -1.35 5.64 1.30
CA LEU A 126 -0.08 4.92 1.26
C LEU A 126 0.87 5.38 2.38
N VAL A 127 0.93 6.69 2.61
CA VAL A 127 1.64 7.26 3.76
C VAL A 127 1.00 6.81 5.08
N ALA A 128 -0.34 6.86 5.19
CA ALA A 128 -1.06 6.46 6.38
C ALA A 128 -0.83 4.97 6.74
N ALA A 129 -0.81 4.08 5.74
CA ALA A 129 -0.48 2.67 5.94
C ALA A 129 0.95 2.49 6.48
N GLY A 130 1.93 3.20 5.90
CA GLY A 130 3.31 3.17 6.37
C GLY A 130 3.47 3.66 7.82
N LEU A 131 2.76 4.72 8.20
CA LEU A 131 2.74 5.23 9.59
C LEU A 131 2.10 4.21 10.55
N ALA A 132 0.97 3.62 10.18
CA ALA A 132 0.29 2.62 11.02
C ALA A 132 1.15 1.36 11.24
N ILE A 133 1.93 0.95 10.25
CA ILE A 133 2.92 -0.15 10.38
C ILE A 133 4.04 0.27 11.35
N GLY A 134 4.55 1.49 11.23
CA GLY A 134 5.55 2.03 12.16
C GLY A 134 5.06 2.04 13.61
N ASP A 135 3.81 2.46 13.83
CA ASP A 135 3.16 2.47 15.13
C ASP A 135 2.97 1.05 15.70
N ALA A 136 2.59 0.08 14.84
CA ALA A 136 2.47 -1.32 15.22
C ALA A 136 3.84 -1.92 15.62
N TRP A 137 4.90 -1.60 14.89
CA TRP A 137 6.27 -2.02 15.24
C TRP A 137 6.73 -1.41 16.56
N HIS A 138 6.51 -0.12 16.75
CA HIS A 138 6.85 0.58 17.98
C HIS A 138 6.17 -0.07 19.19
N GLU A 139 4.91 -0.47 19.05
CA GLU A 139 4.19 -1.18 20.09
C GLU A 139 4.80 -2.54 20.42
N LEU A 140 5.12 -3.38 19.43
CA LEU A 140 5.73 -4.69 19.69
C LEU A 140 7.06 -4.56 20.43
N VAL A 141 7.89 -3.57 20.05
CA VAL A 141 9.22 -3.37 20.67
C VAL A 141 9.11 -2.82 22.10
N THR A 142 8.23 -1.85 22.32
CA THR A 142 8.09 -1.19 23.63
C THR A 142 7.16 -1.93 24.60
N GLY A 143 6.14 -2.62 24.09
CA GLY A 143 5.12 -3.34 24.85
C GLY A 143 5.64 -4.65 25.46
N SER A 144 6.54 -5.36 24.78
CA SER A 144 7.20 -6.57 25.32
C SER A 144 8.15 -6.28 26.49
N SER A 145 8.56 -5.02 26.69
CA SER A 145 9.45 -4.64 27.81
C SER A 145 8.73 -4.54 29.16
N LEU A 146 7.39 -4.48 29.18
CA LEU A 146 6.61 -4.27 30.42
C LEU A 146 6.06 -5.55 31.06
N THR A 147 6.07 -6.69 30.35
CA THR A 147 5.56 -7.98 30.86
C THR A 147 6.63 -8.93 31.38
N GLY A 148 7.92 -8.56 31.28
CA GLY A 148 9.06 -9.41 31.63
C GLY A 148 9.57 -9.32 33.08
N THR A 149 9.04 -8.42 33.91
CA THR A 149 9.52 -8.23 35.30
C THR A 149 8.42 -8.47 36.32
N GLY A 150 8.28 -9.71 36.78
CA GLY A 150 7.62 -9.98 38.05
C GLY A 150 6.92 -11.33 38.13
N THR A 151 7.68 -12.39 38.41
CA THR A 151 7.32 -13.42 39.39
C THR A 151 8.47 -14.42 39.49
N ASN A 152 9.57 -14.00 40.10
CA ASN A 152 10.57 -14.94 40.61
C ASN A 152 10.70 -14.75 42.12
N THR A 153 9.58 -14.95 42.84
CA THR A 153 9.62 -15.08 44.29
C THR A 153 9.94 -16.53 44.61
N SER A 154 11.25 -16.82 44.61
CA SER A 154 11.82 -17.99 45.25
C SER A 154 11.30 -18.05 46.69
N ARG A 155 10.38 -18.98 46.97
CA ARG A 155 10.06 -19.41 48.34
C ARG A 155 10.77 -20.74 48.55
N ARG A 156 11.99 -20.65 49.04
CA ARG A 156 12.75 -21.76 49.62
C ARG A 156 12.97 -21.45 51.11
N SER A 157 12.76 -22.47 51.93
CA SER A 157 13.18 -22.60 53.35
C SER A 157 12.27 -21.84 54.34
N SER A 158 11.74 -22.41 55.42
CA SER A 158 11.98 -23.65 56.15
C SER A 158 10.73 -24.03 56.96
#